data_AF-A0A535PXL0-F1
#
_entry.id   AF-A0A535PXL0-F1
#
_cell.length_a   1.000
_cell.length_b   1.000
_cell.length_c   1.000
_cell.angle_alpha   90.00
_cell.angle_beta   90.00
_cell.angle_gamma   90.00
#
_symmetry.space_group_name_H-M   'P 1'
#
loop_
_entity.id
_entity.type
_entity.pdbx_description
1 polymer ?
#
loop_
_entity_poly.entity_id
_entity_poly.type
_entity_poly.pdbx_seq_one_letter_code
_entity_poly.pdbx_strand_id
1 'polypeptide(L)'
;MRFSELAVVVLFLSSCGGSPQQVKTPDAAHVDTAVATLHEGQVVDSVPCLRDELPAQHIHVHVAVLDDGIAVPVPAGIGVGRPWGAEPDGFIATGTCFAWIHTHDTTGVVHVVSPEQKAFTLGQLFAVWGQPLGSGEALNYIGRLTVLVNGKRFTDEPGSIPLANFSNIVLELGKPPAVTPPAAYDFSSMRR
;
A
#
# COMPACT_ATOMS: atom_id res chain seq x y z
N MET A 1 64.74 44.35 -34.49
CA MET A 1 63.80 43.35 -33.94
C MET A 1 63.07 43.99 -32.76
N ARG A 2 61.82 44.38 -32.97
CA ARG A 2 60.89 44.86 -31.93
C ARG A 2 59.58 44.12 -32.20
N PHE A 3 59.13 43.30 -31.26
CA PHE A 3 57.84 42.63 -31.33
C PHE A 3 56.86 43.43 -30.46
N SER A 4 55.81 43.94 -31.10
CA SER A 4 54.68 44.62 -30.47
C SER A 4 53.65 43.56 -30.08
N GLU A 5 53.29 43.47 -28.80
CA GLU A 5 52.22 42.60 -28.33
C GLU A 5 50.87 43.33 -28.45
N LEU A 6 49.93 42.75 -29.22
CA LEU A 6 48.54 43.16 -29.26
C LEU A 6 47.80 42.56 -28.05
N ALA A 7 47.23 43.41 -27.19
CA ALA A 7 46.26 42.99 -26.20
C ALA A 7 44.87 42.82 -26.85
N VAL A 8 44.33 41.60 -26.83
CA VAL A 8 42.96 41.31 -27.23
C VAL A 8 42.03 41.57 -26.04
N VAL A 9 41.13 42.54 -26.17
CA VAL A 9 40.07 42.81 -25.19
C VAL A 9 38.88 41.90 -25.51
N VAL A 10 38.60 40.94 -24.63
CA VAL A 10 37.41 40.09 -24.71
C VAL A 10 36.28 40.76 -23.93
N LEU A 11 35.27 41.25 -24.65
CA LEU A 11 34.03 41.79 -24.08
C LEU A 11 33.11 40.63 -23.68
N PHE A 12 32.90 40.43 -22.39
CA PHE A 12 31.86 39.53 -21.87
C PHE A 12 30.51 40.26 -21.90
N LEU A 13 29.62 39.87 -22.82
CA LEU A 13 28.22 40.27 -22.79
C LEU A 13 27.48 39.41 -21.75
N SER A 14 27.16 40.01 -20.60
CA SER A 14 26.30 39.40 -19.59
C SER A 14 24.86 39.33 -20.11
N SER A 15 24.46 38.16 -20.60
CA SER A 15 23.07 37.82 -20.88
C SER A 15 22.35 37.52 -19.55
N CYS A 16 21.32 38.30 -19.22
CA CYS A 16 20.39 37.99 -18.14
C CYS A 16 19.53 36.78 -18.55
N GLY A 17 20.01 35.57 -18.26
CA GLY A 17 19.22 34.34 -18.35
C GLY A 17 18.23 34.29 -17.19
N GLY A 18 16.99 34.73 -17.42
CA GLY A 18 15.88 34.40 -16.54
C GLY A 18 15.65 32.89 -16.58
N SER A 19 15.95 32.20 -15.49
CA SER A 19 15.59 30.78 -15.32
C SER A 19 14.10 30.62 -15.58
N PRO A 20 13.65 29.69 -16.43
CA PRO A 20 12.24 29.37 -16.53
C PRO A 20 11.79 28.90 -15.15
N GLN A 21 10.97 29.71 -14.48
CA GLN A 21 10.31 29.35 -13.25
C GLN A 21 9.46 28.13 -13.57
N GLN A 22 9.87 26.96 -13.09
CA GLN A 22 9.05 25.77 -13.16
C GLN A 22 7.74 26.10 -12.47
N VAL A 23 6.68 26.17 -13.27
CA VAL A 23 5.31 26.13 -12.78
C VAL A 23 5.21 24.78 -12.08
N LYS A 24 5.19 24.78 -10.75
CA LYS A 24 4.76 23.61 -9.98
C LYS A 24 3.31 23.37 -10.34
N THR A 25 3.07 22.47 -11.29
CA THR A 25 1.82 21.70 -11.32
C THR A 25 1.63 21.12 -9.92
N PRO A 26 0.44 21.20 -9.32
CA PRO A 26 0.17 20.48 -8.08
C PRO A 26 0.41 19.00 -8.38
N ASP A 27 1.45 18.41 -7.79
CA ASP A 27 1.53 16.96 -7.71
C ASP A 27 0.24 16.51 -7.02
N ALA A 28 -0.55 15.65 -7.68
CA ALA A 28 -1.62 14.96 -6.99
C ALA A 28 -0.95 14.24 -5.80
N ALA A 29 -1.37 14.57 -4.57
CA ALA A 29 -0.78 13.99 -3.39
C ALA A 29 -1.01 12.47 -3.43
N HIS A 30 0.02 11.70 -3.79
CA HIS A 30 -0.06 10.26 -3.85
C HIS A 30 -0.40 9.72 -2.46
N VAL A 31 -1.25 8.69 -2.39
CA VAL A 31 -1.58 8.05 -1.13
C VAL A 31 -0.36 7.36 -0.50
N ASP A 32 -0.20 7.50 0.81
CA ASP A 32 0.87 6.88 1.57
C ASP A 32 0.50 5.43 1.91
N THR A 33 1.36 4.50 1.52
CA THR A 33 1.20 3.07 1.77
C THR A 33 2.27 2.51 2.70
N ALA A 34 2.99 3.36 3.43
CA ALA A 34 4.02 2.93 4.37
C ALA A 34 3.51 1.83 5.34
N VAL A 35 4.38 0.87 5.62
CA VAL A 35 4.07 -0.26 6.50
C VAL A 35 4.65 -0.01 7.90
N ALA A 36 3.82 -0.19 8.92
CA ALA A 36 4.27 -0.15 10.31
C ALA A 36 5.28 -1.26 10.61
N THR A 37 6.32 -0.92 11.38
CA THR A 37 7.26 -1.93 11.88
C THR A 37 6.65 -2.67 13.06
N LEU A 38 6.55 -4.00 12.96
CA LEU A 38 6.16 -4.86 14.08
C LEU A 38 7.37 -5.52 14.74
N HIS A 39 7.20 -5.92 15.99
CA HIS A 39 8.14 -6.75 16.73
C HIS A 39 7.47 -8.02 17.26
N GLU A 40 8.27 -9.07 17.47
CA GLU A 40 7.80 -10.34 18.01
C GLU A 40 7.09 -10.15 19.36
N GLY A 41 5.91 -10.76 19.50
CA GLY A 41 5.06 -10.65 20.69
C GLY A 41 4.17 -9.40 20.72
N GLN A 42 4.32 -8.46 19.77
CA GLN A 42 3.43 -7.30 19.67
C GLN A 42 2.00 -7.75 19.33
N VAL A 43 1.01 -7.11 19.96
CA VAL A 43 -0.41 -7.30 19.64
C VAL A 43 -0.98 -5.97 19.15
N VAL A 44 -1.54 -5.95 17.94
CA VAL A 44 -2.19 -4.78 17.35
C VAL A 44 -3.64 -5.13 17.08
N ASP A 45 -4.58 -4.44 17.71
CA ASP A 45 -6.02 -4.68 17.58
C ASP A 45 -6.42 -6.18 17.72
N SER A 46 -5.87 -6.84 18.74
CA SER A 46 -6.03 -8.28 19.01
C SER A 46 -5.42 -9.22 17.95
N VAL A 47 -4.54 -8.71 17.09
CA VAL A 47 -3.74 -9.47 16.12
C VAL A 47 -2.29 -9.56 16.63
N PRO A 48 -1.84 -10.71 17.16
CA PRO A 48 -0.48 -10.89 17.62
C PRO A 48 0.50 -11.17 16.46
N CYS A 49 1.74 -10.69 16.57
CA CYS A 49 2.87 -11.02 15.70
C CYS A 49 3.75 -12.10 16.35
N LEU A 50 3.71 -13.32 15.81
CA LEU A 50 4.37 -14.49 16.40
C LEU A 50 5.30 -15.19 15.40
N ARG A 51 6.25 -15.99 15.89
CA ARG A 51 7.16 -16.77 15.04
C ARG A 51 6.50 -17.99 14.41
N ASP A 52 5.55 -18.57 15.14
CA ASP A 52 4.95 -19.85 14.80
C ASP A 52 3.58 -19.62 14.16
N GLU A 53 3.46 -20.04 12.92
CA GLU A 53 2.20 -20.12 12.20
C GLU A 53 1.66 -21.54 12.33
N LEU A 54 0.90 -21.81 13.40
CA LEU A 54 0.21 -23.09 13.61
C LEU A 54 -1.29 -22.93 13.34
N PRO A 55 -1.74 -22.96 12.07
CA PRO A 55 -3.09 -22.55 11.73
C PRO A 55 -4.15 -23.61 12.07
N ALA A 56 -5.17 -23.21 12.82
CA ALA A 56 -6.51 -23.77 12.71
C ALA A 56 -7.35 -23.08 11.62
N GLN A 57 -6.96 -21.86 11.24
CA GLN A 57 -7.54 -21.04 10.17
C GLN A 57 -6.43 -20.57 9.24
N HIS A 58 -6.62 -20.74 7.94
CA HIS A 58 -5.74 -20.25 6.89
C HIS A 58 -6.62 -19.81 5.71
N ILE A 59 -6.84 -18.51 5.57
CA ILE A 59 -7.69 -17.93 4.52
C ILE A 59 -6.96 -16.81 3.78
N HIS A 60 -7.42 -16.52 2.56
CA HIS A 60 -6.84 -15.52 1.68
C HIS A 60 -7.92 -14.52 1.25
N VAL A 61 -7.62 -13.24 1.28
CA VAL A 61 -8.52 -12.15 0.90
C VAL A 61 -7.76 -11.22 -0.03
N HIS A 62 -8.39 -10.72 -1.09
CA HIS A 62 -7.77 -9.71 -1.93
C HIS A 62 -8.25 -8.33 -1.54
N VAL A 63 -7.31 -7.39 -1.38
CA VAL A 63 -7.56 -5.98 -1.14
C VAL A 63 -6.90 -5.17 -2.25
N ALA A 64 -7.68 -4.32 -2.92
CA ALA A 64 -7.19 -3.35 -3.88
C ALA A 64 -7.52 -1.93 -3.42
N VAL A 65 -6.61 -1.00 -3.74
CA VAL A 65 -6.79 0.43 -3.53
C VAL A 65 -6.69 1.12 -4.88
N LEU A 66 -7.66 1.98 -5.19
CA LEU A 66 -7.67 2.83 -6.38
C LEU A 66 -7.70 4.29 -5.92
N ASP A 67 -6.72 5.08 -6.31
CA ASP A 67 -6.66 6.53 -6.07
C ASP A 67 -6.97 7.29 -7.37
N ASP A 68 -8.09 8.01 -7.38
CA ASP A 68 -8.67 8.65 -8.57
C ASP A 68 -8.83 7.68 -9.77
N GLY A 69 -9.11 6.41 -9.45
CA GLY A 69 -9.28 5.33 -10.42
C GLY A 69 -7.99 4.67 -10.89
N ILE A 70 -6.83 5.07 -10.33
CA ILE A 70 -5.51 4.48 -10.62
C ILE A 70 -5.14 3.49 -9.52
N ALA A 71 -4.67 2.30 -9.91
CA ALA A 71 -4.27 1.28 -8.95
C ALA A 71 -3.07 1.72 -8.10
N VAL A 72 -3.21 1.57 -6.79
CA VAL A 72 -2.16 1.79 -5.80
C VAL A 72 -1.74 0.42 -5.26
N PRO A 73 -0.43 0.11 -5.24
CA PRO A 73 0.05 -1.13 -4.65
C PRO A 73 -0.31 -1.22 -3.17
N VAL A 74 -0.98 -2.32 -2.78
CA VAL A 74 -0.94 -2.77 -1.38
C VAL A 74 0.44 -3.39 -1.18
N PRO A 75 1.25 -2.88 -0.24
CA PRO A 75 2.64 -3.29 -0.09
C PRO A 75 2.77 -4.73 0.43
N ALA A 76 3.87 -5.36 0.06
CA ALA A 76 4.36 -6.56 0.74
C ALA A 76 4.77 -6.20 2.18
N GLY A 77 4.64 -7.16 3.10
CA GLY A 77 5.23 -7.05 4.44
C GLY A 77 4.34 -6.37 5.47
N ILE A 78 3.09 -6.05 5.12
CA ILE A 78 2.09 -5.69 6.13
C ILE A 78 2.04 -6.84 7.14
N GLY A 79 2.11 -6.52 8.43
CA GLY A 79 2.06 -7.53 9.47
C GLY A 79 3.35 -8.36 9.64
N VAL A 80 4.44 -8.05 8.92
CA VAL A 80 5.70 -8.79 9.06
C VAL A 80 6.68 -8.01 9.92
N GLY A 81 7.11 -8.60 11.04
CA GLY A 81 8.18 -8.01 11.86
C GLY A 81 9.52 -8.17 11.17
N ARG A 82 10.26 -7.07 10.99
CA ARG A 82 11.56 -7.02 10.28
C ARG A 82 11.59 -7.95 9.06
N PRO A 83 10.86 -7.63 7.99
CA PRO A 83 10.90 -8.43 6.78
C PRO A 83 12.33 -8.45 6.26
N TRP A 84 12.92 -9.63 6.15
CA TRP A 84 14.22 -9.83 5.54
C TRP A 84 14.14 -11.05 4.65
N GLY A 85 15.02 -11.12 3.65
CA GLY A 85 14.97 -12.23 2.69
C GLY A 85 13.77 -12.16 1.77
N ALA A 86 13.47 -10.96 1.24
CA ALA A 86 12.65 -10.88 0.04
C ALA A 86 13.32 -11.73 -1.04
N GLU A 87 12.56 -12.66 -1.61
CA GLU A 87 12.98 -13.43 -2.77
C GLU A 87 13.26 -12.49 -3.97
N PRO A 88 13.92 -12.96 -5.05
CA PRO A 88 14.26 -12.11 -6.19
C PRO A 88 13.05 -11.40 -6.85
N ASP A 89 11.85 -11.94 -6.68
CA ASP A 89 10.58 -11.38 -7.16
C ASP A 89 9.91 -10.41 -6.18
N GLY A 90 10.50 -10.19 -5.00
CA GLY A 90 9.96 -9.33 -3.94
C GLY A 90 9.06 -10.03 -2.94
N PHE A 91 8.86 -11.35 -3.04
CA PHE A 91 8.06 -12.13 -2.09
C PHE A 91 8.75 -12.23 -0.73
N ILE A 92 8.06 -11.89 0.35
CA ILE A 92 8.58 -11.95 1.73
C ILE A 92 8.29 -13.33 2.30
N ALA A 93 9.27 -14.22 2.23
CA ALA A 93 9.15 -15.57 2.81
C ALA A 93 9.47 -15.61 4.31
N THR A 94 10.19 -14.61 4.84
CA THR A 94 10.67 -14.64 6.24
C THR A 94 10.64 -13.27 6.93
N GLY A 95 10.57 -13.31 8.26
CA GLY A 95 10.69 -12.16 9.15
C GLY A 95 10.99 -12.60 10.59
N THR A 96 11.08 -11.66 11.52
CA THR A 96 11.14 -12.01 12.96
C THR A 96 9.83 -12.61 13.46
N CYS A 97 8.71 -12.20 12.88
CA CYS A 97 7.37 -12.69 13.22
C CYS A 97 6.40 -12.35 12.09
N PHE A 98 5.27 -13.05 12.06
CA PHE A 98 4.12 -12.75 11.21
C PHE A 98 2.92 -12.48 12.11
N ALA A 99 2.27 -11.33 11.90
CA ALA A 99 0.95 -11.06 12.45
C ALA A 99 -0.04 -12.05 11.83
N TRP A 100 -1.06 -12.46 12.58
CA TRP A 100 -2.08 -13.36 12.01
C TRP A 100 -2.72 -12.81 10.75
N ILE A 101 -2.68 -11.49 10.51
CA ILE A 101 -3.05 -10.85 9.25
C ILE A 101 -1.78 -10.27 8.62
N HIS A 102 -1.40 -10.69 7.41
CA HIS A 102 -0.18 -10.20 6.75
C HIS A 102 -0.24 -10.29 5.22
N THR A 103 0.71 -9.65 4.53
CA THR A 103 0.92 -9.76 3.07
C THR A 103 2.34 -10.23 2.76
N HIS A 104 2.48 -11.13 1.79
CA HIS A 104 3.79 -11.60 1.33
C HIS A 104 4.33 -10.83 0.12
N ASP A 105 3.46 -10.23 -0.70
CA ASP A 105 3.84 -9.53 -1.92
C ASP A 105 2.94 -8.30 -2.17
N THR A 106 3.09 -7.66 -3.34
CA THR A 106 2.34 -6.46 -3.71
C THR A 106 1.05 -6.73 -4.48
N THR A 107 0.57 -7.99 -4.53
CA THR A 107 -0.64 -8.35 -5.27
C THR A 107 -1.91 -7.87 -4.58
N GLY A 108 -1.83 -7.52 -3.29
CA GLY A 108 -2.98 -7.22 -2.46
C GLY A 108 -3.63 -8.45 -1.82
N VAL A 109 -3.04 -9.64 -1.99
CA VAL A 109 -3.45 -10.82 -1.22
C VAL A 109 -3.03 -10.67 0.24
N VAL A 110 -4.02 -10.70 1.11
CA VAL A 110 -3.93 -10.71 2.55
C VAL A 110 -4.16 -12.13 3.05
N HIS A 111 -3.21 -12.63 3.82
CA HIS A 111 -3.26 -13.93 4.48
C HIS A 111 -3.80 -13.73 5.88
N VAL A 112 -4.70 -14.62 6.30
CA VAL A 112 -5.13 -14.73 7.70
C VAL A 112 -4.81 -16.14 8.19
N VAL A 113 -3.84 -16.23 9.10
CA VAL A 113 -3.26 -17.46 9.62
C VAL A 113 -3.34 -17.42 11.14
N SER A 114 -4.25 -18.19 11.73
CA SER A 114 -4.60 -18.10 13.15
C SER A 114 -4.80 -19.49 13.78
N PRO A 115 -4.40 -19.72 15.04
CA PRO A 115 -4.70 -20.96 15.77
C PRO A 115 -6.17 -21.07 16.20
N GLU A 116 -6.95 -20.01 16.02
CA GLU A 116 -8.37 -19.93 16.34
C GLU A 116 -9.19 -19.68 15.07
N GLN A 117 -10.35 -20.31 14.94
CA GLN A 117 -11.34 -19.96 13.92
C GLN A 117 -12.18 -18.78 14.41
N LYS A 118 -11.88 -17.59 13.90
CA LYS A 118 -12.69 -16.40 14.19
C LYS A 118 -12.74 -15.45 13.00
N ALA A 119 -13.66 -14.50 13.07
CA ALA A 119 -13.73 -13.43 12.09
C ALA A 119 -12.64 -12.40 12.39
N PHE A 120 -11.87 -12.06 11.37
CA PHE A 120 -11.00 -10.87 11.36
C PHE A 120 -11.62 -9.82 10.44
N THR A 121 -11.22 -8.56 10.59
CA THR A 121 -11.82 -7.45 9.83
C THR A 121 -10.81 -6.64 9.04
N LEU A 122 -11.32 -5.87 8.06
CA LEU A 122 -10.53 -4.90 7.33
C LEU A 122 -9.92 -3.83 8.26
N GLY A 123 -10.62 -3.47 9.34
CA GLY A 123 -10.08 -2.57 10.36
C GLY A 123 -8.82 -3.11 11.03
N GLN A 124 -8.81 -4.41 11.37
CA GLN A 124 -7.63 -5.06 11.94
C GLN A 124 -6.47 -5.11 10.95
N LEU A 125 -6.73 -5.36 9.66
CA LEU A 125 -5.70 -5.26 8.61
C LEU A 125 -5.08 -3.85 8.58
N PHE A 126 -5.90 -2.80 8.55
CA PHE A 126 -5.41 -1.41 8.51
C PHE A 126 -4.69 -1.02 9.80
N ALA A 127 -5.13 -1.50 10.95
CA ALA A 127 -4.43 -1.31 12.22
C ALA A 127 -3.04 -1.96 12.20
N VAL A 128 -2.94 -3.20 11.70
CA VAL A 128 -1.66 -3.93 11.52
C VAL A 128 -0.76 -3.25 10.47
N TRP A 129 -1.35 -2.72 9.39
CA TRP A 129 -0.65 -1.91 8.40
C TRP A 129 -0.13 -0.59 9.01
N GLY A 130 -0.84 -0.06 10.01
CA GLY A 130 -0.56 1.24 10.63
C GLY A 130 -1.13 2.40 9.83
N GLN A 131 -2.20 2.15 9.07
CA GLN A 131 -2.84 3.13 8.20
C GLN A 131 -4.25 3.45 8.68
N PRO A 132 -4.73 4.70 8.49
CA PRO A 132 -6.11 5.08 8.83
C PRO A 132 -7.14 4.31 7.99
N LEU A 133 -8.28 4.00 8.61
CA LEU A 133 -9.48 3.52 7.92
C LEU A 133 -10.73 3.97 8.68
N GLY A 134 -11.65 4.61 7.98
CA GLY A 134 -12.92 5.05 8.52
C GLY A 134 -13.92 5.48 7.45
N SER A 135 -15.07 5.97 7.88
CA SER A 135 -16.08 6.54 6.97
C SER A 135 -15.52 7.78 6.24
N GLY A 136 -15.11 7.63 4.98
CA GLY A 136 -14.55 8.71 4.16
C GLY A 136 -13.04 8.89 4.30
N GLU A 137 -12.35 7.96 4.93
CA GLU A 137 -10.90 8.00 5.16
C GLU A 137 -10.28 6.62 4.93
N ALA A 138 -9.19 6.56 4.19
CA ALA A 138 -8.35 5.39 4.07
C ALA A 138 -6.94 5.82 3.70
N LEU A 139 -5.92 5.23 4.33
CA LEU A 139 -4.54 5.72 4.22
C LEU A 139 -4.48 7.20 4.65
N ASN A 140 -3.67 8.03 4.00
CA ASN A 140 -3.66 9.49 4.19
C ASN A 140 -4.74 10.24 3.38
N TYR A 141 -5.65 9.54 2.67
CA TYR A 141 -6.69 10.17 1.89
C TYR A 141 -7.94 10.43 2.73
N ILE A 142 -8.47 11.66 2.66
CA ILE A 142 -9.73 12.06 3.28
C ILE A 142 -10.66 12.62 2.19
N GLY A 143 -11.84 12.04 2.06
CA GLY A 143 -12.86 12.51 1.12
C GLY A 143 -13.83 11.41 0.69
N ARG A 144 -14.15 11.37 -0.60
CA ARG A 144 -15.01 10.32 -1.15
C ARG A 144 -14.28 8.97 -1.10
N LEU A 145 -14.82 8.05 -0.30
CA LEU A 145 -14.42 6.64 -0.23
C LEU A 145 -15.62 5.77 -0.66
N THR A 146 -15.43 4.93 -1.66
CA THR A 146 -16.36 3.84 -2.00
C THR A 146 -15.69 2.52 -1.69
N VAL A 147 -16.33 1.65 -0.92
CA VAL A 147 -15.83 0.30 -0.69
C VAL A 147 -16.73 -0.70 -1.40
N LEU A 148 -16.14 -1.59 -2.18
CA LEU A 148 -16.81 -2.70 -2.84
C LEU A 148 -16.37 -4.00 -2.18
N VAL A 149 -17.33 -4.85 -1.81
CA VAL A 149 -17.08 -6.23 -1.39
C VAL A 149 -17.72 -7.14 -2.42
N ASN A 150 -16.88 -7.91 -3.12
CA ASN A 150 -17.26 -8.76 -4.25
C ASN A 150 -18.08 -8.01 -5.31
N GLY A 151 -17.64 -6.78 -5.65
CA GLY A 151 -18.30 -5.91 -6.62
C GLY A 151 -19.58 -5.22 -6.14
N LYS A 152 -20.03 -5.48 -4.91
CA LYS A 152 -21.19 -4.81 -4.31
C LYS A 152 -20.74 -3.71 -3.36
N ARG A 153 -21.36 -2.53 -3.45
CA ARG A 153 -21.05 -1.43 -2.56
C ARG A 153 -21.38 -1.81 -1.10
N PHE A 154 -20.39 -1.64 -0.23
CA PHE A 154 -20.53 -1.72 1.21
C PHE A 154 -20.77 -0.31 1.75
N THR A 155 -21.77 -0.16 2.62
CA THR A 155 -22.26 1.16 3.07
C THR A 155 -22.14 1.40 4.57
N ASP A 156 -21.80 0.36 5.34
CA ASP A 156 -21.50 0.49 6.76
C ASP A 156 -20.04 0.89 6.98
N GLU A 157 -19.60 0.93 8.23
CA GLU A 157 -18.23 1.28 8.60
C GLU A 157 -17.20 0.35 7.93
N PRO A 158 -16.26 0.87 7.10
CA PRO A 158 -15.32 0.03 6.36
C PRO A 158 -14.51 -0.93 7.22
N GLY A 159 -14.13 -0.49 8.43
CA GLY A 159 -13.38 -1.32 9.38
C GLY A 159 -14.13 -2.56 9.87
N SER A 160 -15.45 -2.63 9.69
CA SER A 160 -16.29 -3.76 10.09
C SER A 160 -16.34 -4.89 9.06
N ILE A 161 -15.81 -4.68 7.85
CA ILE A 161 -15.86 -5.67 6.77
C ILE A 161 -15.12 -6.94 7.21
N PRO A 162 -15.78 -8.11 7.26
CA PRO A 162 -15.11 -9.36 7.57
C PRO A 162 -14.13 -9.76 6.47
N LEU A 163 -12.95 -10.22 6.85
CA LEU A 163 -11.99 -10.87 5.96
C LEU A 163 -12.48 -12.31 5.71
N ALA A 164 -13.33 -12.46 4.69
CA ALA A 164 -13.87 -13.76 4.29
C ALA A 164 -13.01 -14.41 3.21
N ASN A 165 -12.77 -15.72 3.30
CA ASN A 165 -11.93 -16.44 2.33
C ASN A 165 -12.38 -16.21 0.88
N PHE A 166 -11.43 -15.87 0.03
CA PHE A 166 -11.58 -15.50 -1.38
C PHE A 166 -12.53 -14.33 -1.65
N SER A 167 -12.75 -13.45 -0.68
CA SER A 167 -13.41 -12.17 -0.94
C SER A 167 -12.46 -11.19 -1.65
N ASN A 168 -13.04 -10.34 -2.48
CA ASN A 168 -12.39 -9.23 -3.15
C ASN A 168 -12.92 -7.91 -2.58
N ILE A 169 -12.05 -7.15 -1.92
CA ILE A 169 -12.37 -5.86 -1.31
C ILE A 169 -11.65 -4.77 -2.11
N VAL A 170 -12.39 -3.80 -2.62
CA VAL A 170 -11.82 -2.67 -3.40
C VAL A 170 -12.18 -1.36 -2.72
N LEU A 171 -11.16 -0.56 -2.41
CA LEU A 171 -11.30 0.80 -1.89
C LEU A 171 -11.06 1.78 -3.04
N GLU A 172 -12.09 2.53 -3.41
CA GLU A 172 -12.01 3.60 -4.41
C GLU A 172 -11.95 4.95 -3.70
N LEU A 173 -10.80 5.61 -3.78
CA LEU A 173 -10.51 6.91 -3.21
C LEU A 173 -10.71 7.96 -4.31
N GLY A 174 -11.42 9.04 -3.99
CA GLY A 174 -11.60 10.16 -4.91
C GLY A 174 -12.54 9.84 -6.06
N LYS A 175 -12.08 10.13 -7.27
CA LYS A 175 -12.82 9.90 -8.51
C LYS A 175 -12.94 8.39 -8.77
N PRO A 176 -14.16 7.88 -9.07
CA PRO A 176 -14.34 6.47 -9.39
C PRO A 176 -13.58 6.09 -10.68
N PRO A 177 -13.14 4.83 -10.81
CA PRO A 177 -12.46 4.35 -12.01
C PRO A 177 -13.39 4.41 -13.23
N ALA A 178 -12.78 4.54 -14.42
CA ALA A 178 -13.53 4.54 -15.68
C ALA A 178 -14.18 3.17 -15.99
N VAL A 179 -13.62 2.11 -15.43
CA VAL A 179 -14.12 0.73 -15.54
C VAL A 179 -14.41 0.22 -14.14
N THR A 180 -15.60 -0.35 -13.95
CA THR A 180 -16.00 -0.96 -12.68
C THR A 180 -15.02 -2.09 -12.32
N PRO A 181 -14.49 -2.11 -11.09
CA PRO A 181 -13.64 -3.20 -10.64
C PRO A 181 -14.34 -4.57 -10.73
N PRO A 182 -13.61 -5.64 -11.06
CA PRO A 182 -14.20 -6.97 -11.15
C PRO A 182 -14.77 -7.41 -9.79
N ALA A 183 -15.87 -8.17 -9.82
CA ALA A 183 -16.50 -8.68 -8.60
C ALA A 183 -15.66 -9.77 -7.90
N ALA A 184 -14.70 -10.38 -8.61
CA ALA A 184 -13.84 -11.45 -8.08
C ALA A 184 -12.39 -11.19 -8.44
N TYR A 185 -11.50 -11.70 -7.59
CA TYR A 185 -10.06 -11.80 -7.85
C TYR A 185 -9.71 -13.25 -8.19
N ASP A 186 -8.78 -13.44 -9.12
CA ASP A 186 -8.29 -14.78 -9.48
C ASP A 186 -7.14 -15.18 -8.55
N PHE A 187 -7.42 -16.06 -7.59
CA PHE A 187 -6.43 -16.58 -6.64
C PHE A 187 -5.59 -17.75 -7.20
N SER A 188 -5.79 -18.18 -8.45
CA SER A 188 -5.12 -19.37 -9.00
C SER A 188 -3.60 -19.20 -9.16
N SER A 189 -3.12 -17.97 -9.27
CA SER A 189 -1.69 -17.62 -9.40
C SER A 189 -1.04 -17.20 -8.07
N MET A 190 -1.80 -17.15 -6.98
CA MET A 190 -1.32 -16.70 -5.68
C MET A 190 -0.25 -17.65 -5.13
N ARG A 191 0.88 -17.07 -4.71
CA ARG A 191 1.90 -17.78 -3.94
C ARG A 191 1.45 -17.96 -2.49
N ARG A 192 1.77 -19.13 -1.93
CA ARG A 192 1.46 -19.52 -0.55
C ARG A 192 2.75 -19.79 0.19
#